data_AF-A0A2M7XSW9-F1
#
_entry.id   AF-A0A2M7XSW9-F1
#
_cell.length_a   1.000
_cell.length_b   1.000
_cell.length_c   1.000
_cell.angle_alpha   90.00
_cell.angle_beta   90.00
_cell.angle_gamma   90.00
#
_symmetry.space_group_name_H-M   'P 1'
#
loop_
_entity.id
_entity.type
_entity.pdbx_description
1 polymer ?
#
loop_
_entity_poly.entity_id
_entity_poly.type
_entity_poly.pdbx_seq_one_letter_code
_entity_poly.pdbx_strand_id
1 'polypeptide(L)'
;MIRSILIFIQLFVLGLVACSPNRLEVDRINAGENELDITFLGHATLMFAYNDQVIHVDPALRFTDFTQLPKADIILITHFHGDHLDSTAIARLTKQGTQIICPQDCADLLHTGTVLLNGDTVTVNDITIIAVPAYNVIHKRDTGEYYHPRGVGNGYVLTFGTQR
;
A
#
# COMPACT_ATOMS: atom_id res chain seq x y z
N MET A 1 45.72 -63.46 5.88
CA MET A 1 45.33 -62.58 4.75
C MET A 1 43.97 -61.96 5.07
N ILE A 2 43.95 -60.78 5.69
CA ILE A 2 42.71 -60.08 6.09
C ILE A 2 42.47 -59.00 5.03
N ARG A 3 41.37 -59.11 4.28
CA ARG A 3 40.94 -58.11 3.29
C ARG A 3 40.16 -57.02 4.03
N SER A 4 40.77 -55.85 4.20
CA SER A 4 40.08 -54.66 4.69
C SER A 4 39.18 -54.09 3.59
N ILE A 5 37.87 -54.06 3.86
CA ILE A 5 36.87 -53.38 3.02
C ILE A 5 36.80 -51.93 3.53
N LEU A 6 37.28 -50.97 2.72
CA LEU A 6 37.02 -49.55 2.96
C LEU A 6 35.61 -49.23 2.44
N ILE A 7 34.72 -48.85 3.35
CA ILE A 7 33.40 -48.29 3.02
C ILE A 7 33.58 -46.77 2.87
N PHE A 8 33.43 -46.28 1.64
CA PHE A 8 33.35 -44.85 1.35
C PHE A 8 31.93 -44.37 1.63
N ILE A 9 31.72 -43.67 2.75
CA ILE A 9 30.47 -42.95 3.01
C ILE A 9 30.58 -41.59 2.30
N GLN A 10 29.92 -41.44 1.15
CA GLN A 10 29.69 -40.14 0.54
C GLN A 10 28.59 -39.41 1.34
N LEU A 11 28.99 -38.37 2.09
CA LEU A 11 28.05 -37.40 2.65
C LEU A 11 27.40 -36.63 1.49
N PHE A 12 26.13 -36.91 1.22
CA PHE A 12 25.29 -36.08 0.35
C PHE A 12 24.89 -34.84 1.16
N VAL A 13 25.63 -33.74 1.03
CA VAL A 13 25.25 -32.45 1.62
C VAL A 13 24.07 -31.93 0.80
N LEU A 14 22.86 -32.17 1.30
CA LEU A 14 21.64 -31.59 0.77
C LEU A 14 21.74 -30.07 0.98
N GLY A 15 22.09 -29.34 -0.07
CA GLY A 15 22.12 -27.89 -0.04
C GLY A 15 20.73 -27.37 0.33
N LEU A 16 20.61 -26.81 1.54
CA LEU A 16 19.49 -25.98 1.91
C LEU A 16 19.49 -24.78 0.96
N VAL A 17 18.67 -24.85 -0.08
CA VAL A 17 18.28 -23.65 -0.84
C VAL A 17 17.46 -22.82 0.13
N ALA A 18 18.12 -21.89 0.81
CA ALA A 18 17.45 -20.85 1.56
C ALA A 18 16.62 -20.06 0.55
N CYS A 19 15.30 -20.25 0.58
CA CYS A 19 14.38 -19.39 -0.12
C CYS A 19 14.62 -17.99 0.44
N SER A 20 15.24 -17.10 -0.34
CA SER A 20 15.35 -15.70 0.07
C SER A 20 13.92 -15.19 0.19
N PRO A 21 13.52 -14.61 1.34
CA PRO A 21 12.23 -13.93 1.40
C PRO A 21 12.23 -12.91 0.28
N ASN A 22 11.21 -12.96 -0.59
CA ASN A 22 11.05 -11.97 -1.66
C ASN A 22 11.14 -10.59 -1.01
N ARG A 23 12.25 -9.89 -1.27
CA ARG A 23 12.45 -8.55 -0.76
C ARG A 23 11.45 -7.68 -1.50
N LEU A 24 10.63 -6.95 -0.76
CA LEU A 24 9.72 -5.98 -1.36
C LEU A 24 10.54 -4.96 -2.16
N GLU A 25 10.02 -4.59 -3.33
CA GLU A 25 10.60 -3.54 -4.14
C GLU A 25 10.39 -2.19 -3.43
N VAL A 26 11.43 -1.35 -3.40
CA VAL A 26 11.40 -0.05 -2.74
C VAL A 26 12.09 0.99 -3.62
N ASP A 27 11.34 2.03 -3.98
CA ASP A 27 11.88 3.25 -4.57
C ASP A 27 12.25 4.24 -3.47
N ARG A 28 13.34 4.97 -3.70
CA ARG A 28 13.84 5.99 -2.77
C ARG A 28 13.97 7.32 -3.49
N ILE A 29 13.33 8.34 -2.93
CA ILE A 29 13.28 9.67 -3.53
C ILE A 29 13.80 10.68 -2.52
N ASN A 30 14.79 11.47 -2.92
CA ASN A 30 15.24 12.60 -2.11
C ASN A 30 14.13 13.66 -2.05
N ALA A 31 13.66 13.96 -0.85
CA ALA A 31 12.57 14.90 -0.57
C ALA A 31 13.08 16.12 0.24
N GLY A 32 14.35 16.49 0.07
CA GLY A 32 15.01 17.60 0.75
C GLY A 32 15.94 17.10 1.84
N GLU A 33 15.62 17.38 3.10
CA GLU A 33 16.42 16.94 4.25
C GLU A 33 16.25 15.44 4.56
N ASN A 34 15.16 14.84 4.08
CA ASN A 34 14.80 13.44 4.33
C ASN A 34 14.52 12.70 3.01
N GLU A 35 14.52 11.38 3.10
CA GLU A 35 14.21 10.46 1.99
C GLU A 35 12.77 9.95 2.12
N LEU A 36 12.09 9.83 0.98
CA LEU A 36 10.81 9.16 0.85
C LEU A 36 11.07 7.74 0.32
N ASP A 37 10.74 6.73 1.12
CA ASP A 37 10.74 5.33 0.72
C ASP A 37 9.33 4.93 0.26
N ILE A 38 9.19 4.42 -0.96
CA ILE A 38 7.95 3.90 -1.52
C ILE A 38 8.10 2.38 -1.69
N THR A 39 7.41 1.62 -0.84
CA THR A 39 7.40 0.15 -0.89
C THR A 39 6.21 -0.34 -1.70
N PHE A 40 6.47 -1.20 -2.69
CA PHE A 40 5.45 -1.81 -3.54
C PHE A 40 4.97 -3.13 -2.92
N LEU A 41 3.71 -3.17 -2.50
CA LEU A 41 3.10 -4.33 -1.83
C LEU A 41 2.21 -5.15 -2.77
N GLY A 42 1.90 -4.62 -3.96
CA GLY A 42 1.19 -5.30 -5.04
C GLY A 42 -0.02 -4.51 -5.54
N HIS A 43 -0.30 -4.59 -6.84
CA HIS A 43 -1.37 -3.79 -7.49
C HIS A 43 -1.21 -2.30 -7.19
N ALA A 44 -2.20 -1.66 -6.56
CA ALA A 44 -2.18 -0.27 -6.10
C ALA A 44 -1.82 -0.14 -4.61
N THR A 45 -1.58 -1.25 -3.91
CA THR A 45 -1.21 -1.23 -2.50
C THR A 45 0.24 -0.79 -2.35
N LEU A 46 0.42 0.39 -1.74
CA LEU A 46 1.72 0.99 -1.49
C LEU A 46 1.88 1.36 -0.02
N MET A 47 3.12 1.37 0.45
CA MET A 47 3.48 1.93 1.75
C MET A 47 4.56 2.99 1.56
N PHE A 48 4.28 4.21 2.02
CA PHE A 48 5.23 5.31 2.02
C PHE A 48 5.79 5.48 3.42
N ALA A 49 7.10 5.64 3.54
CA ALA A 49 7.77 6.04 4.75
C ALA A 49 8.52 7.35 4.50
N TYR A 50 8.20 8.38 5.27
CA TYR A 50 8.82 9.69 5.19
C TYR A 50 8.88 10.31 6.57
N ASN A 51 10.06 10.72 7.01
CA ASN A 51 10.36 11.04 8.41
C ASN A 51 9.92 9.87 9.32
N ASP A 52 9.22 10.16 10.42
CA ASP A 52 8.67 9.16 11.33
C ASP A 52 7.24 8.71 10.95
N GLN A 53 6.79 9.01 9.73
CA GLN A 53 5.42 8.73 9.30
C GLN A 53 5.31 7.57 8.32
N VAL A 54 4.25 6.80 8.50
CA VAL A 54 3.87 5.69 7.62
C VAL A 54 2.51 5.98 6.99
N ILE A 55 2.46 6.01 5.66
CA ILE A 55 1.22 6.11 4.88
C ILE A 55 0.99 4.79 4.15
N HIS A 56 -0.22 4.23 4.28
CA HIS A 56 -0.65 3.10 3.44
C HIS A 56 -1.68 3.57 2.42
N VAL A 57 -1.47 3.22 1.15
CA VAL A 57 -2.37 3.54 0.05
C VAL A 57 -3.08 2.28 -0.40
N ASP A 58 -4.41 2.34 -0.49
CA ASP A 58 -5.27 1.27 -0.98
C ASP A 58 -4.93 -0.12 -0.40
N PRO A 59 -4.90 -0.26 0.95
CA PRO A 59 -4.50 -1.51 1.57
C PRO A 59 -5.51 -2.63 1.31
N ALA A 60 -5.06 -3.71 0.68
CA ALA A 60 -5.88 -4.90 0.42
C ALA A 60 -5.15 -6.21 0.75
N LEU A 61 -5.77 -7.10 1.55
CA LEU A 61 -5.14 -8.34 2.04
C LEU A 61 -4.80 -9.33 0.94
N ARG A 62 -5.40 -9.17 -0.24
CA ARG A 62 -5.11 -10.02 -1.40
C ARG A 62 -3.66 -9.91 -1.86
N PHE A 63 -2.99 -8.79 -1.58
CA PHE A 63 -1.66 -8.50 -2.12
C PHE A 63 -0.55 -8.65 -1.08
N THR A 64 -0.84 -8.42 0.20
CA THR A 64 0.19 -8.44 1.24
C THR A 64 -0.35 -8.81 2.62
N ASP A 65 0.53 -9.32 3.48
CA ASP A 65 0.23 -9.55 4.90
C ASP A 65 0.64 -8.33 5.75
N PHE A 66 -0.35 -7.54 6.13
CA PHE A 66 -0.15 -6.35 6.95
C PHE A 66 0.22 -6.63 8.42
N THR A 67 0.24 -7.87 8.88
CA THR A 67 0.57 -8.17 10.29
C THR A 67 2.02 -7.83 10.64
N GLN A 68 2.91 -7.81 9.65
CA GLN A 68 4.34 -7.51 9.81
C GLN A 68 4.74 -6.11 9.35
N LEU A 69 3.76 -5.29 8.92
CA LEU A 69 4.00 -3.94 8.44
C LEU A 69 3.73 -2.91 9.55
N PRO A 70 4.43 -1.76 9.54
CA PRO A 70 4.22 -0.73 10.53
C PRO A 70 2.81 -0.15 10.44
N LYS A 71 2.28 0.23 11.61
CA LYS A 71 0.96 0.86 11.75
C LYS A 71 0.94 2.22 11.08
N ALA A 72 -0.16 2.54 10.43
CA ALA A 72 -0.32 3.74 9.63
C ALA A 72 -0.54 4.99 10.49
N ASP A 73 0.12 6.08 10.13
CA ASP A 73 -0.27 7.44 10.54
C ASP A 73 -1.39 7.96 9.62
N ILE A 74 -1.30 7.62 8.33
CA ILE A 74 -2.30 7.98 7.31
C ILE A 74 -2.67 6.73 6.50
N ILE A 75 -3.96 6.52 6.24
CA ILE A 75 -4.44 5.55 5.27
C ILE A 75 -5.19 6.30 4.18
N LEU A 76 -4.75 6.17 2.93
CA LEU A 76 -5.41 6.75 1.77
C LEU A 76 -6.19 5.68 1.02
N ILE A 77 -7.44 5.98 0.69
CA ILE A 77 -8.27 5.10 -0.13
C ILE A 77 -8.72 5.89 -1.35
N THR A 78 -8.46 5.38 -2.54
CA THR A 78 -8.77 6.06 -3.81
C THR A 78 -10.23 5.89 -4.20
N HIS A 79 -10.79 4.68 -4.01
CA HIS A 79 -12.19 4.36 -4.29
C HIS A 79 -12.62 3.04 -3.63
N PHE A 80 -13.91 2.70 -3.75
CA PHE A 80 -14.57 1.66 -2.96
C PHE A 80 -14.42 0.22 -3.47
N HIS A 81 -13.71 -0.04 -4.58
CA HIS A 81 -13.54 -1.41 -5.06
C HIS A 81 -12.68 -2.24 -4.11
N GLY A 82 -12.95 -3.54 -4.00
CA GLY A 82 -12.35 -4.41 -2.98
C GLY A 82 -10.85 -4.70 -3.16
N ASP A 83 -10.28 -4.39 -4.33
CA ASP A 83 -8.84 -4.37 -4.57
C ASP A 83 -8.15 -3.07 -4.12
N HIS A 84 -8.92 -2.12 -3.57
CA HIS A 84 -8.44 -0.84 -3.02
C HIS A 84 -8.95 -0.57 -1.60
N LEU A 85 -10.17 -1.02 -1.27
CA LEU A 85 -10.78 -0.88 0.06
C LEU A 85 -11.00 -2.26 0.67
N ASP A 86 -10.17 -2.60 1.67
CA ASP A 86 -10.34 -3.78 2.52
C ASP A 86 -10.40 -3.35 3.99
N SER A 87 -11.59 -3.42 4.58
CA SER A 87 -11.82 -3.02 5.97
C SER A 87 -10.99 -3.83 6.97
N THR A 88 -10.62 -5.07 6.65
CA THR A 88 -9.78 -5.89 7.52
C THR A 88 -8.32 -5.46 7.42
N ALA A 89 -7.83 -5.13 6.23
CA ALA A 89 -6.49 -4.54 6.05
C ALA A 89 -6.36 -3.21 6.81
N ILE A 90 -7.36 -2.33 6.63
CA ILE A 90 -7.44 -1.03 7.30
C ILE A 90 -7.40 -1.23 8.82
N ALA A 91 -8.24 -2.12 9.37
CA ALA A 91 -8.26 -2.40 10.80
C ALA A 91 -6.91 -2.95 11.33
N ARG A 92 -6.18 -3.74 10.54
CA ARG A 92 -4.83 -4.22 10.90
C ARG A 92 -3.79 -3.12 10.91
N LEU A 93 -3.98 -2.04 10.16
CA LEU A 93 -3.04 -0.93 10.06
C LEU A 93 -3.33 0.21 11.04
N THR A 94 -4.58 0.38 11.42
CA THR A 94 -5.03 1.46 12.31
C THR A 94 -4.42 1.35 13.71
N LYS A 95 -3.97 2.49 14.22
CA LYS A 95 -3.58 2.77 15.62
C LYS A 95 -4.33 4.01 16.10
N GLN A 96 -4.20 4.34 17.39
CA GLN A 96 -4.69 5.63 17.88
C GLN A 96 -4.00 6.77 17.12
N GLY A 97 -4.79 7.69 16.58
CA GLY A 97 -4.29 8.84 15.81
C GLY A 97 -4.23 8.63 14.29
N THR A 98 -4.40 7.41 13.78
CA THR A 98 -4.44 7.15 12.33
C THR A 98 -5.53 8.00 11.66
N GLN A 99 -5.16 8.74 10.61
CA GLN A 99 -6.09 9.46 9.76
C GLN A 99 -6.44 8.62 8.54
N ILE A 100 -7.71 8.25 8.38
CA ILE A 100 -8.20 7.59 7.16
C ILE A 100 -8.76 8.69 6.26
N ILE A 101 -8.24 8.82 5.04
CA ILE A 101 -8.65 9.83 4.08
C ILE A 101 -9.18 9.14 2.83
N CYS A 102 -10.39 9.48 2.42
CA CYS A 102 -11.09 8.76 1.35
C CYS A 102 -12.21 9.60 0.70
N PRO A 103 -12.78 9.15 -0.44
CA PRO A 103 -14.04 9.67 -0.96
C PRO A 103 -15.23 9.34 -0.04
N GLN A 104 -16.37 10.02 -0.28
CA GLN A 104 -17.60 9.85 0.51
C GLN A 104 -18.06 8.38 0.58
N ASP A 105 -18.18 7.70 -0.56
CA ASP A 105 -18.66 6.31 -0.62
C ASP A 105 -17.81 5.36 0.22
N CYS A 106 -16.49 5.61 0.30
CA CYS A 106 -15.59 4.82 1.12
C CYS A 106 -15.83 5.09 2.61
N ALA A 107 -15.99 6.35 3.00
CA ALA A 107 -16.28 6.72 4.39
C ALA A 107 -17.62 6.16 4.85
N ASP A 108 -18.63 6.14 3.97
CA ASP A 108 -19.93 5.56 4.24
C ASP A 108 -19.86 4.06 4.50
N LEU A 109 -19.08 3.33 3.70
CA LEU A 109 -18.84 1.89 3.87
C LEU A 109 -18.02 1.55 5.13
N LEU A 110 -17.08 2.41 5.50
CA LEU A 110 -16.23 2.23 6.68
C LEU A 110 -16.86 2.77 7.97
N HIS A 111 -17.90 3.59 7.85
CA HIS A 111 -18.50 4.38 8.93
C HIS A 111 -17.49 5.29 9.66
N THR A 112 -16.41 5.67 8.98
CA THR A 112 -15.33 6.53 9.49
C THR A 112 -14.48 7.07 8.33
N GLY A 113 -13.67 8.08 8.60
CA GLY A 113 -12.74 8.67 7.65
C GLY A 113 -13.01 10.15 7.39
N THR A 114 -11.94 10.87 7.08
CA THR A 114 -11.99 12.25 6.59
C THR A 114 -12.29 12.21 5.09
N VAL A 115 -13.47 12.71 4.72
CA VAL A 115 -13.89 12.79 3.33
C VAL A 115 -13.18 13.93 2.63
N LEU A 116 -12.58 13.66 1.46
CA LEU A 116 -12.14 14.67 0.52
C LEU A 116 -12.89 14.53 -0.80
N LEU A 117 -13.47 15.65 -1.28
CA LEU A 117 -14.02 15.77 -2.62
C LEU A 117 -12.90 16.10 -3.62
N ASN A 118 -13.14 15.85 -4.91
CA ASN A 118 -12.21 16.26 -5.95
C ASN A 118 -11.95 17.79 -5.89
N GLY A 119 -10.69 18.18 -5.71
CA GLY A 119 -10.25 19.57 -5.55
C GLY A 119 -9.93 19.95 -4.10
N ASP A 120 -10.37 19.15 -3.12
CA ASP A 120 -10.08 19.41 -1.72
C ASP A 120 -8.60 19.19 -1.39
N THR A 121 -8.14 19.91 -0.37
CA THR A 121 -6.77 19.84 0.14
C THR A 121 -6.80 19.71 1.66
N VAL A 122 -5.95 18.83 2.19
CA VAL A 122 -5.70 18.71 3.63
C VAL A 122 -4.20 18.57 3.88
N THR A 123 -3.75 18.99 5.05
CA THR A 123 -2.37 18.73 5.51
C THR A 123 -2.43 17.90 6.78
N VAL A 124 -1.72 16.77 6.80
CA VAL A 124 -1.58 15.91 7.97
C VAL A 124 -0.09 15.74 8.25
N ASN A 125 0.35 16.18 9.43
CA ASN A 125 1.74 16.09 9.89
C ASN A 125 2.74 16.51 8.78
N ASP A 126 2.56 17.72 8.23
CA ASP A 126 3.39 18.32 7.16
C ASP A 126 3.29 17.69 5.77
N ILE A 127 2.50 16.62 5.59
CA ILE A 127 2.19 16.07 4.27
C ILE A 127 0.93 16.76 3.74
N THR A 128 1.06 17.50 2.65
CA THR A 128 -0.09 18.07 1.94
C THR A 128 -0.66 17.06 0.95
N ILE A 129 -1.96 16.85 1.01
CA ILE A 129 -2.71 15.85 0.25
C ILE A 129 -3.82 16.59 -0.52
N ILE A 130 -3.80 16.46 -1.84
CA ILE A 130 -4.80 17.06 -2.73
C ILE A 130 -5.55 15.94 -3.43
N ALA A 131 -6.87 15.90 -3.23
CA ALA A 131 -7.73 14.98 -3.95
C ALA A 131 -7.95 15.49 -5.37
N VAL A 132 -7.67 14.67 -6.37
CA VAL A 132 -7.85 14.99 -7.80
C VAL A 132 -8.82 14.01 -8.47
N PRO A 133 -9.52 14.41 -9.56
CA PRO A 133 -10.44 13.51 -10.23
C PRO A 133 -9.77 12.24 -10.79
N ALA A 134 -10.36 11.08 -10.52
CA ALA A 134 -9.99 9.80 -11.14
C ALA A 134 -11.25 9.07 -11.63
N TYR A 135 -11.42 8.92 -12.95
CA TYR A 135 -12.62 8.33 -13.55
C TYR A 135 -12.34 7.81 -14.97
N ASN A 136 -13.21 6.94 -15.47
CA ASN A 136 -13.11 6.45 -16.84
C ASN A 136 -13.70 7.43 -17.86
N VAL A 137 -12.97 7.65 -18.95
CA VAL A 137 -13.46 8.42 -20.12
C VAL A 137 -13.99 7.52 -21.24
N ILE A 138 -13.52 6.26 -21.31
CA ILE A 138 -13.86 5.31 -22.38
C ILE A 138 -14.48 4.02 -21.80
N HIS A 139 -13.84 3.40 -20.81
CA HIS A 139 -14.22 2.07 -20.33
C HIS A 139 -15.53 2.06 -19.54
N LYS A 140 -16.47 1.23 -20.00
CA LYS A 140 -17.82 1.05 -19.46
C LYS A 140 -18.14 -0.42 -19.31
N ARG A 141 -19.06 -0.71 -18.41
CA ARG A 141 -19.76 -1.99 -18.28
C ARG A 141 -20.69 -2.18 -19.48
N ASP A 142 -21.13 -3.42 -19.71
CA ASP A 142 -22.11 -3.74 -20.75
C ASP A 142 -23.46 -3.03 -20.54
N THR A 143 -23.73 -2.58 -19.31
CA THR A 143 -24.89 -1.75 -18.95
C THR A 143 -24.78 -0.29 -19.46
N GLY A 144 -23.61 0.12 -19.98
CA GLY A 144 -23.32 1.48 -20.41
C GLY A 144 -22.78 2.41 -19.32
N GLU A 145 -22.75 1.96 -18.07
CA GLU A 145 -22.20 2.70 -16.93
C GLU A 145 -20.68 2.61 -16.91
N TYR A 146 -19.99 3.68 -16.50
CA TYR A 146 -18.54 3.66 -16.32
C TYR A 146 -18.15 2.74 -15.15
N TYR A 147 -17.00 2.06 -15.25
CA TYR A 147 -16.48 1.30 -14.11
C TYR A 147 -16.18 2.22 -12.93
N HIS A 148 -15.63 3.41 -13.20
CA HIS A 148 -15.37 4.49 -12.25
C HIS A 148 -16.05 5.77 -12.76
N PRO A 149 -17.26 6.08 -12.27
CA PRO A 149 -17.96 7.32 -12.63
C PRO A 149 -17.22 8.58 -12.16
N ARG A 150 -17.41 9.68 -12.88
CA ARG A 150 -16.84 10.99 -12.51
C ARG A 150 -17.36 11.44 -11.15
N GLY A 151 -16.47 11.93 -10.29
CA GLY A 151 -16.79 12.50 -8.99
C GLY A 151 -16.89 11.49 -7.84
N VAL A 152 -16.66 10.21 -8.13
CA VAL A 152 -16.76 9.13 -7.13
C VAL A 152 -15.39 8.76 -6.56
N GLY A 153 -14.38 8.59 -7.42
CA GLY A 153 -13.01 8.26 -7.00
C GLY A 153 -12.11 9.48 -6.88
N ASN A 154 -11.05 9.32 -6.09
CA ASN A 154 -9.95 10.26 -5.94
C ASN A 154 -8.65 9.64 -6.46
N GLY A 155 -7.86 10.42 -7.20
CA GLY A 155 -6.41 10.33 -7.12
C GLY A 155 -5.90 11.23 -6.00
N TYR A 156 -4.67 11.05 -5.56
CA TYR A 156 -4.04 11.92 -4.57
C TYR A 156 -2.70 12.44 -5.07
N VAL A 157 -2.49 13.75 -4.94
CA VAL A 157 -1.18 14.38 -5.10
C VAL A 157 -0.65 14.69 -3.70
N LEU A 158 0.51 14.12 -3.38
CA LEU A 158 1.12 14.19 -2.06
C LEU A 158 2.39 15.03 -2.13
N THR A 159 2.61 15.90 -1.14
CA THR A 159 3.84 16.68 -1.03
C THR A 159 4.64 16.23 0.18
N PHE A 160 5.89 15.83 -0.06
CA PHE A 160 6.88 15.40 0.93
C PHE A 160 8.09 16.31 0.83
N GLY A 161 8.25 17.23 1.79
CA GLY A 161 9.36 18.20 1.77
C GLY A 161 9.41 18.98 0.45
N THR A 162 10.47 18.79 -0.34
CA THR A 162 10.63 19.43 -1.65
C THR A 162 10.05 18.64 -2.83
N GLN A 163 9.54 17.42 -2.59
CA GLN A 163 8.99 16.55 -3.63
C GLN A 163 7.46 16.60 -3.63
N ARG A 164 6.89 16.53 -4.84
CA ARG A 164 5.45 16.44 -5.09
C ARG A 164 5.15 15.44 -6.20
#